data_AF-A0AAD3T0H8-F1
#
_entry.id   AF-A0AAD3T0H8-F1
#
_cell.length_a   1.000
_cell.length_b   1.000
_cell.length_c   1.000
_cell.angle_alpha   90.00
_cell.angle_beta   90.00
_cell.angle_gamma   90.00
#
_symmetry.space_group_name_H-M   'P 1'
#
loop_
_entity.id
_entity.type
_entity.pdbx_description
1 polymer ?
#
loop_
_entity_poly.entity_id
_entity_poly.type
_entity_poly.pdbx_seq_one_letter_code
_entity_poly.pdbx_strand_id
1 'polypeptide(L)'
;MAGRAGRRGIDERGHVVFVQTPTEGPEECCKFLFPGIELLVSSFTASYGMVLNLLAGPKVTRRSNKADDFKVSRTGRTLEDAKKLVEQSFGNYLGSYDKCRQQWDPGKY
;
A
#
# COMPACT_ATOMS: atom_id res chain seq x y z
N MET A 1 -8.24 -18.03 -4.34
CA MET A 1 -7.65 -19.39 -4.31
C MET A 1 -8.21 -20.32 -5.39
N ALA A 2 -9.52 -20.25 -5.71
CA ALA A 2 -10.18 -21.12 -6.69
C ALA A 2 -9.54 -21.17 -8.10
N GLY A 3 -8.89 -20.10 -8.56
CA GLY A 3 -8.27 -20.03 -9.90
C GLY A 3 -7.07 -20.97 -10.14
N ARG A 4 -6.68 -21.78 -9.14
CA ARG A 4 -5.66 -22.83 -9.32
C ARG A 4 -6.25 -24.18 -9.77
N ALA A 5 -7.57 -24.35 -9.75
CA ALA A 5 -8.22 -25.59 -10.20
C ALA A 5 -8.30 -25.68 -11.73
N GLY A 6 -7.94 -26.84 -12.27
CA GLY A 6 -7.94 -27.12 -13.71
C GLY A 6 -6.61 -26.79 -14.39
N ARG A 7 -6.00 -27.79 -15.04
CA ARG A 7 -4.78 -27.63 -15.83
C ARG A 7 -5.12 -27.40 -17.29
N ARG A 8 -4.52 -26.35 -17.87
CA ARG A 8 -4.72 -26.00 -19.28
C ARG A 8 -4.31 -27.15 -20.20
N GLY A 9 -5.26 -27.62 -21.02
CA GLY A 9 -5.03 -28.63 -22.06
C GLY A 9 -5.10 -30.08 -21.59
N ILE A 10 -5.36 -30.36 -20.31
CA ILE A 10 -5.51 -31.72 -19.78
C ILE A 10 -6.88 -31.91 -19.15
N ASP A 11 -7.34 -30.94 -18.36
CA ASP A 11 -8.61 -31.05 -17.65
C ASP A 11 -9.69 -30.23 -18.39
N GLU A 12 -10.86 -30.81 -18.64
CA GLU A 12 -11.99 -30.11 -19.28
C GLU A 12 -12.63 -29.07 -18.36
N ARG A 13 -12.62 -29.31 -17.04
CA ARG A 13 -13.20 -28.45 -16.01
C ARG A 13 -12.36 -28.46 -14.73
N GLY A 14 -12.32 -27.34 -14.03
CA GLY A 14 -11.73 -27.22 -12.70
C GLY A 14 -12.82 -27.34 -11.63
N HIS A 15 -12.73 -28.37 -10.78
CA HIS A 15 -13.63 -28.53 -9.64
C HIS A 15 -13.03 -27.88 -8.40
N VAL A 16 -13.82 -27.06 -7.71
CA VAL A 16 -13.47 -26.45 -6.43
C VAL A 16 -14.57 -26.82 -5.44
N VAL A 17 -14.18 -27.46 -4.35
CA VAL A 17 -15.11 -27.85 -3.28
C VAL A 17 -14.90 -26.90 -2.12
N PHE A 18 -16.00 -26.30 -1.66
CA PHE A 18 -16.03 -25.50 -0.44
C PHE A 18 -16.65 -26.36 0.67
N VAL A 19 -16.01 -26.37 1.84
CA VAL A 19 -16.50 -27.10 3.02
C VAL A 19 -17.02 -26.06 4.01
N GLN A 20 -18.33 -26.09 4.26
CA GLN A 20 -19.00 -25.19 5.19
C GLN A 20 -18.70 -25.58 6.64
N THR A 21 -18.41 -24.59 7.48
CA THR A 21 -18.30 -24.82 8.93
C THR A 21 -19.68 -24.72 9.60
N PRO A 22 -19.92 -25.41 10.73
CA PRO A 22 -21.24 -25.47 11.36
C PRO A 22 -21.83 -24.12 11.79
N THR A 23 -20.99 -23.09 11.93
CA THR A 23 -21.38 -21.76 12.40
C THR A 23 -21.76 -20.80 11.28
N GLU A 24 -21.44 -21.13 10.03
CA GLU A 24 -21.68 -20.27 8.88
C GLU A 24 -23.02 -20.63 8.24
N GLY A 25 -23.83 -19.63 7.89
CA GLY A 25 -25.10 -19.84 7.18
C GLY A 25 -24.89 -20.03 5.67
N PRO A 26 -25.85 -20.66 4.95
CA PRO A 26 -25.75 -20.89 3.51
C PRO A 26 -25.67 -19.57 2.71
N GLU A 27 -26.30 -18.51 3.22
CA GLU A 27 -26.30 -17.18 2.58
C GLU A 27 -24.90 -16.54 2.57
N GLU A 28 -24.16 -16.67 3.68
CA GLU A 28 -22.78 -16.15 3.79
C GLU A 28 -21.83 -16.92 2.86
N CYS A 29 -22.01 -18.23 2.72
CA CYS A 29 -21.25 -19.03 1.75
C CYS A 29 -21.50 -18.56 0.31
N CYS A 30 -22.74 -18.28 -0.07
CA CYS A 30 -23.07 -17.75 -1.39
C CYS A 30 -22.44 -16.37 -1.64
N LYS A 31 -22.43 -15.48 -0.63
CA LYS A 31 -21.76 -14.17 -0.73
C LYS A 31 -20.25 -14.31 -1.00
N PHE A 32 -19.61 -15.36 -0.47
CA PHE A 32 -18.19 -15.64 -0.69
C PHE A 32 -17.89 -16.37 -2.02
N LEU A 33 -18.84 -17.16 -2.54
CA LEU A 33 -18.68 -17.84 -3.84
C LEU A 33 -18.93 -16.93 -5.04
N PHE A 34 -19.88 -15.99 -4.93
CA PHE A 34 -20.26 -15.06 -6.00
C PHE A 34 -19.86 -13.59 -5.80
N PRO A 35 -18.87 -13.21 -4.97
CA PRO A 35 -18.47 -11.82 -4.86
C PRO A 35 -17.79 -11.40 -6.16
N GLY A 36 -17.90 -10.10 -6.46
CA GLY A 36 -17.07 -9.48 -7.48
C GLY A 36 -15.59 -9.46 -7.10
N ILE A 37 -14.78 -8.84 -7.95
CA ILE A 37 -13.36 -8.63 -7.65
C ILE A 37 -13.25 -7.63 -6.50
N GLU A 38 -12.54 -8.01 -5.45
CA GLU A 38 -12.17 -7.09 -4.37
C GLU A 38 -11.22 -6.02 -4.91
N LEU A 39 -11.52 -4.75 -4.65
CA LEU A 39 -10.66 -3.66 -5.09
C LEU A 39 -9.32 -3.70 -4.36
N LEU A 40 -8.24 -3.44 -5.10
CA LEU A 40 -6.93 -3.25 -4.52
C LEU A 40 -6.85 -1.89 -3.82
N VAL A 41 -7.17 -1.88 -2.53
CA VAL A 41 -7.01 -0.70 -1.67
C VAL A 41 -5.62 -0.74 -1.02
N SER A 42 -4.90 0.38 -1.09
CA SER A 42 -3.63 0.53 -0.38
C SER A 42 -3.88 0.66 1.12
N SER A 43 -3.37 -0.30 1.91
CA SER A 43 -3.36 -0.25 3.38
C SER A 43 -2.10 0.42 3.93
N PHE A 44 -1.44 1.26 3.12
CA PHE A 44 -0.17 1.87 3.48
C PHE A 44 -0.29 2.69 4.78
N THR A 45 0.59 2.39 5.73
CA THR A 45 0.70 3.11 7.00
C THR A 45 2.15 3.50 7.20
N ALA A 46 2.42 4.80 7.37
CA ALA A 46 3.75 5.31 7.65
C ALA A 46 4.23 4.82 9.02
N SER A 47 5.42 4.20 9.04
CA SER A 47 6.07 3.73 10.27
C SER A 47 7.37 4.49 10.52
N TYR A 48 7.78 4.57 11.79
CA TYR A 48 9.02 5.26 12.16
C TYR A 48 10.25 4.68 11.43
N GLY A 49 10.35 3.35 11.33
CA GLY A 49 11.45 2.69 10.62
C GLY A 49 11.51 3.06 9.14
N MET A 50 10.35 3.25 8.49
CA MET A 50 10.31 3.74 7.11
C MET A 50 10.88 5.15 7.00
N VAL A 51 10.51 6.06 7.92
CA VAL A 51 11.02 7.44 7.93
C VAL A 51 12.52 7.47 8.12
N LEU A 52 13.05 6.67 9.07
CA LEU A 52 14.50 6.55 9.27
C LEU A 52 15.22 6.05 8.02
N ASN A 53 14.68 5.03 7.35
CA ASN A 53 15.25 4.50 6.11
C ASN A 53 15.21 5.51 4.96
N LEU A 54 14.19 6.37 4.92
CA LEU A 54 14.10 7.45 3.93
C LEU A 54 15.13 8.56 4.20
N LEU A 55 15.37 8.91 5.46
CA LEU A 55 16.35 9.94 5.85
C LEU A 55 17.79 9.46 5.66
N ALA A 56 18.09 8.22 6.06
CA ALA A 56 19.41 7.62 5.92
C ALA A 56 19.74 7.18 4.48
N GLY A 57 18.71 6.99 3.64
CA GLY A 57 18.86 6.49 2.29
C GLY A 57 19.57 7.47 1.33
N PRO A 58 20.27 6.97 0.29
CA PRO A 58 20.89 7.82 -0.70
C PRO A 58 19.84 8.67 -1.42
N LYS A 59 20.18 9.93 -1.73
CA LYS A 59 19.35 10.80 -2.57
C LYS A 59 19.19 10.12 -3.93
N VAL A 60 17.97 9.64 -4.24
CA VAL A 60 17.65 9.15 -5.58
C VAL A 60 17.47 10.38 -6.45
N THR A 61 18.57 10.91 -6.95
CA THR A 61 18.51 11.83 -8.08
C THR A 61 18.19 10.97 -9.30
N ARG A 62 17.03 11.21 -9.93
CA ARG A 62 16.85 10.73 -11.31
C ARG A 62 18.02 11.28 -12.09
N ARG A 63 18.85 10.40 -12.62
CA ARG A 63 20.03 10.74 -13.43
C ARG A 63 19.52 11.50 -14.65
N SER A 64 19.48 12.83 -14.59
CA SER A 64 19.35 13.64 -15.79
C SER A 64 20.73 13.59 -16.45
N ASN A 65 20.77 13.26 -17.73
CA ASN A 65 21.99 13.28 -18.51
C ASN A 65 22.46 14.74 -18.67
N LYS A 66 23.11 15.28 -17.66
CA LYS A 66 24.01 16.43 -17.78
C LYS A 66 25.18 16.14 -16.84
N ALA A 67 26.35 16.06 -17.43
CA ALA A 67 27.61 15.87 -16.72
C ALA A 67 27.74 16.97 -15.67
N ASP A 68 27.95 16.57 -14.41
CA ASP A 68 28.55 17.41 -13.39
C ASP A 68 29.06 16.53 -12.23
N ASP A 69 30.21 16.95 -11.70
CA ASP A 69 31.08 16.22 -10.78
C ASP A 69 30.37 15.63 -9.56
N PHE A 70 30.51 14.31 -9.40
CA PHE A 70 29.96 13.55 -8.28
C PHE A 70 30.78 13.76 -7.00
N LYS A 71 30.65 14.93 -6.37
CA LYS A 71 31.00 15.06 -4.94
C LYS A 71 29.91 14.31 -4.17
N VAL A 72 30.16 13.04 -3.84
CA VAL A 72 29.30 12.22 -2.97
C VAL A 72 29.32 12.83 -1.57
N SER A 73 28.57 13.91 -1.38
CA SER A 73 28.20 14.33 -0.03
C SER A 73 27.27 13.24 0.48
N ARG A 74 27.78 12.43 1.42
CA ARG A 74 27.01 11.44 2.19
C ARG A 74 26.01 12.13 3.13
N THR A 75 25.38 13.21 2.68
CA THR A 75 24.33 13.89 3.42
C THR A 75 23.06 13.11 3.12
N GLY A 76 22.45 12.54 4.18
CA GLY A 76 21.14 11.90 4.08
C GLY A 76 20.10 12.83 3.44
N ARG A 77 18.94 12.28 3.08
CA ARG A 77 17.83 13.12 2.60
C ARG A 77 17.39 14.07 3.71
N THR A 78 16.93 15.26 3.36
CA THR A 78 16.27 16.11 4.35
C THR A 78 14.86 15.57 4.63
N LEU A 79 14.24 16.05 5.71
CA LEU A 79 12.89 15.62 6.08
C LEU A 79 11.87 15.99 5.01
N GLU A 80 12.06 17.13 4.35
CA GLU A 80 11.20 17.65 3.28
C GLU A 80 11.30 16.77 2.03
N ASP A 81 12.50 16.30 1.69
CA ASP A 81 12.72 15.36 0.60
C ASP A 81 12.02 14.02 0.87
N ALA A 82 12.15 13.50 2.11
CA ALA A 82 11.46 12.28 2.52
C ALA A 82 9.94 12.46 2.49
N LYS A 83 9.42 13.59 2.98
CA LYS A 83 8.01 13.97 2.90
C LYS A 83 7.53 13.99 1.46
N LYS A 84 8.25 14.68 0.58
CA LYS A 84 7.89 14.80 -0.85
C LYS A 84 7.83 13.44 -1.55
N LEU A 85 8.72 12.52 -1.21
CA LEU A 85 8.71 11.16 -1.76
C LEU A 85 7.48 10.36 -1.32
N VAL A 86 7.12 10.46 -0.04
CA VAL A 86 5.89 9.83 0.48
C VAL A 86 4.67 10.39 -0.23
N GLU A 87 4.58 11.72 -0.37
CA GLU A 87 3.44 12.35 -1.05
C GLU A 87 3.39 12.00 -2.55
N GLN A 88 4.55 11.87 -3.20
CA GLN A 88 4.62 11.47 -4.60
C GLN A 88 4.17 10.01 -4.80
N SER A 89 4.47 9.12 -3.86
CA SER A 89 4.13 7.70 -3.96
C SER A 89 2.71 7.37 -3.51
N PHE A 90 2.21 8.07 -2.49
CA PHE A 90 0.94 7.74 -1.83
C PHE A 90 -0.13 8.84 -1.95
N GLY A 91 0.12 9.88 -2.74
CA GLY A 91 -0.78 11.03 -2.87
C GLY A 91 -0.75 11.91 -1.61
N ASN A 92 -1.86 12.59 -1.31
CA ASN A 92 -1.99 13.49 -0.14
C ASN A 92 -2.05 12.71 1.21
N TYR A 93 -1.05 11.88 1.50
CA TYR A 93 -1.05 10.97 2.63
C TYR A 93 -0.95 11.74 3.95
N LEU A 94 -0.02 12.70 4.08
CA LEU A 94 0.17 13.48 5.30
C LEU A 94 -0.81 14.65 5.40
N GLY A 95 -1.20 15.26 4.28
CA GLY A 95 -2.17 16.37 4.28
C GLY A 95 -3.58 15.96 4.76
N SER A 96 -3.87 14.67 4.81
CA SER A 96 -5.10 14.13 5.41
C SER A 96 -5.10 14.24 6.95
N TYR A 97 -3.93 14.13 7.60
CA TYR A 97 -3.79 14.23 9.05
C TYR A 97 -3.89 15.69 9.54
N ASP A 98 -3.42 16.65 8.74
CA ASP A 98 -3.49 18.08 9.08
C ASP A 98 -4.95 18.58 9.13
N LYS A 99 -5.85 18.05 8.29
CA LYS A 99 -7.30 18.33 8.37
C LYS A 99 -7.95 17.75 9.62
N CYS A 100 -7.52 16.56 10.06
CA CYS A 100 -8.05 15.94 11.27
C CYS A 100 -7.61 16.69 12.54
N ARG A 101 -6.42 17.30 12.52
CA ARG A 101 -5.89 18.09 13.64
C ARG A 101 -6.60 19.44 13.83
N GLN A 102 -7.10 20.07 12.77
CA GLN A 102 -7.90 21.30 12.86
C GLN A 102 -9.34 21.06 13.38
N GLN A 103 -9.80 19.81 13.36
CA GLN A 103 -11.10 19.42 13.91
C GLN A 103 -11.04 19.21 15.45
N TRP A 104 -9.84 18.96 15.99
CA TRP A 104 -9.63 18.66 17.41
C TRP A 104 -9.08 19.90 18.13
N ASP A 105 -9.97 20.84 18.47
CA ASP A 105 -9.68 21.94 19.39
C ASP A 105 -9.95 21.48 20.83
N PRO A 106 -8.92 21.29 21.69
CA PRO A 106 -9.11 20.90 23.10
C PRO A 106 -9.74 22.01 23.97
N GLY A 107 -10.12 23.15 23.37
CA GLY A 107 -10.72 24.31 24.05
C GLY A 107 -12.20 24.53 23.76
N LYS A 108 -12.92 23.55 23.21
CA LYS A 108 -14.37 23.59 23.00
C LYS A 108 -15.12 22.62 23.90
N TYR A 109 -14.91 22.74 25.21
CA TYR A 109 -15.83 22.31 26.27
C TYR A 109 -15.69 23.28 27.44
#